data_AF-A0A7Y5LG37-F1
#
_entry.id   AF-A0A7Y5LG37-F1
#
_cell.length_a   1.000
_cell.length_b   1.000
_cell.length_c   1.000
_cell.angle_alpha   90.00
_cell.angle_beta   90.00
_cell.angle_gamma   90.00
#
_symmetry.space_group_name_H-M   'P 1'
#
loop_
_entity.id
_entity.type
_entity.pdbx_description
1 polymer ?
#
loop_
_entity_poly.entity_id
_entity_poly.type
_entity_poly.pdbx_seq_one_letter_code
_entity_poly.pdbx_strand_id
1 'polypeptide(L)'
;MLVSGCLAAAKIIIGLMANSTSVFADGIESAADVVASGIVLFGITLAAKPPDENHPYGHGRFETLTGLGVGMILAVMGAAISFRSLMKVDEVRPAPALYAIWPLLVSIATKTILSAVKSHYGRKIHSEALRADAANDSVDILSGSVALVALGMTLYDPSRFLAADHYGGFLVGLIVIFLGLRVVRDTSMQLMDTMPDEETMRRIREVAQSVPGALAIEKCFARKTGFQYHVDLHLEVAPELSVRESHEIATEVRVRIKEQLDWVADVLVHVEPYGVETVWPPAPASPPSQKTAR
;
A
#
# COMPACT_ATOMS: atom_id res chain seq x y z
N MET A 1 -13.21 4.35 -10.70
CA MET A 1 -13.08 3.28 -11.73
C MET A 1 -13.72 3.67 -13.06
N LEU A 2 -15.03 3.95 -13.18
CA LEU A 2 -15.64 4.30 -14.47
C LEU A 2 -15.00 5.50 -15.16
N VAL A 3 -14.85 6.63 -14.45
CA VAL A 3 -14.19 7.84 -14.97
C VAL A 3 -12.77 7.53 -15.43
N SER A 4 -11.98 6.87 -14.59
CA SER A 4 -10.60 6.46 -14.90
C SER A 4 -10.54 5.53 -16.12
N GLY A 5 -11.50 4.61 -16.27
CA GLY A 5 -11.60 3.70 -17.42
C GLY A 5 -11.90 4.43 -18.71
N CYS A 6 -12.81 5.41 -18.69
CA CYS A 6 -13.06 6.27 -19.85
C CYS A 6 -11.83 7.09 -20.25
N LEU A 7 -11.11 7.65 -19.27
CA LEU A 7 -9.86 8.38 -19.50
C LEU A 7 -8.77 7.48 -20.09
N ALA A 8 -8.61 6.26 -19.54
CA ALA A 8 -7.66 5.28 -20.03
C ALA A 8 -7.93 4.90 -21.49
N ALA A 9 -9.19 4.57 -21.82
CA ALA A 9 -9.58 4.23 -23.20
C ALA A 9 -9.32 5.40 -24.16
N ALA A 10 -9.70 6.63 -23.78
CA ALA A 10 -9.47 7.82 -24.58
C ALA A 10 -7.96 8.06 -24.84
N LYS A 11 -7.13 7.98 -23.81
CA LYS A 11 -5.67 8.15 -23.91
C LYS A 11 -5.02 7.08 -24.77
N ILE A 12 -5.40 5.81 -24.62
CA ILE A 12 -4.86 4.72 -25.45
C ILE A 12 -5.22 4.92 -26.92
N ILE A 13 -6.50 5.16 -27.22
CA ILE A 13 -6.98 5.31 -28.60
C ILE A 13 -6.33 6.53 -29.25
N ILE A 14 -6.38 7.69 -28.58
CA ILE A 14 -5.81 8.94 -29.12
C ILE A 14 -4.30 8.86 -29.22
N GLY A 15 -3.60 8.27 -28.24
CA GLY A 15 -2.15 8.09 -28.28
C GLY A 15 -1.70 7.23 -29.47
N LEU A 16 -2.44 6.17 -29.80
CA LEU A 16 -2.20 5.36 -30.99
C LEU A 16 -2.47 6.15 -32.29
N MET A 17 -3.62 6.80 -32.41
CA MET A 17 -3.99 7.57 -33.60
C MET A 17 -3.04 8.74 -33.85
N ALA A 18 -2.59 9.38 -32.78
CA ALA A 18 -1.72 10.54 -32.83
C ALA A 18 -0.23 10.18 -32.90
N ASN A 19 0.14 8.90 -32.86
CA ASN A 19 1.52 8.43 -32.78
C ASN A 19 2.32 9.00 -31.58
N SER A 20 1.66 9.24 -30.44
CA SER A 20 2.33 9.66 -29.19
C SER A 20 2.57 8.47 -28.27
N THR A 21 3.84 8.17 -28.03
CA THR A 21 4.33 7.17 -27.09
C THR A 21 4.06 7.59 -25.64
N SER A 22 4.23 8.87 -25.30
CA SER A 22 3.99 9.36 -23.93
C SER A 22 2.50 9.30 -23.55
N VAL A 23 1.60 9.72 -24.45
CA VAL A 23 0.15 9.65 -24.22
C VAL A 23 -0.33 8.21 -24.16
N PHE A 24 0.21 7.34 -25.01
CA PHE A 24 -0.11 5.92 -24.97
C PHE A 24 0.36 5.27 -23.65
N ALA A 25 1.58 5.59 -23.19
CA ALA A 25 2.11 5.11 -21.92
C ALA A 25 1.25 5.53 -20.73
N ASP A 26 0.86 6.81 -20.66
CA ASP A 26 -0.06 7.35 -19.65
C ASP A 26 -1.46 6.71 -19.73
N GLY A 27 -1.90 6.34 -20.93
CA GLY A 27 -3.12 5.57 -21.13
C GLY A 27 -3.05 4.14 -20.57
N ILE A 28 -1.93 3.43 -20.79
CA ILE A 28 -1.72 2.09 -20.25
C ILE A 28 -1.59 2.10 -18.73
N GLU A 29 -0.90 3.09 -18.17
CA GLU A 29 -0.85 3.32 -16.72
C GLU A 29 -2.26 3.48 -16.14
N SER A 30 -3.09 4.34 -16.70
CA SER A 30 -4.45 4.50 -16.18
C SER A 30 -5.34 3.27 -16.41
N ALA A 31 -5.08 2.46 -17.43
CA ALA A 31 -5.75 1.17 -17.61
C ALA A 31 -5.29 0.16 -16.53
N ALA A 32 -3.99 0.16 -16.20
CA ALA A 32 -3.42 -0.63 -15.12
C ALA A 32 -4.13 -0.37 -13.80
N ASP A 33 -4.35 0.90 -13.47
CA ASP A 33 -5.00 1.31 -12.23
C ASP A 33 -6.46 0.85 -12.14
N VAL A 34 -7.17 0.85 -13.26
CA VAL A 34 -8.55 0.34 -13.31
C VAL A 34 -8.56 -1.17 -13.06
N VAL A 35 -7.64 -1.91 -13.66
CA VAL A 35 -7.50 -3.36 -13.44
C VAL A 35 -7.07 -3.64 -12.01
N ALA A 36 -6.06 -2.93 -11.50
CA ALA A 36 -5.55 -3.02 -10.14
C ALA A 36 -6.66 -2.78 -9.11
N SER A 37 -7.44 -1.71 -9.29
CA SER A 37 -8.59 -1.40 -8.44
C SER A 37 -9.63 -2.53 -8.44
N GLY A 38 -9.84 -3.19 -9.59
CA GLY A 38 -10.73 -4.35 -9.69
C GLY A 38 -10.20 -5.57 -8.95
N ILE A 39 -8.90 -5.85 -9.07
CA ILE A 39 -8.22 -6.94 -8.35
C ILE A 39 -8.26 -6.68 -6.84
N VAL A 40 -7.99 -5.45 -6.41
CA VAL A 40 -8.05 -5.05 -4.99
C VAL A 40 -9.48 -5.21 -4.46
N LEU A 41 -10.49 -4.73 -5.20
CA LEU A 41 -11.89 -4.89 -4.79
C LEU A 41 -12.28 -6.37 -4.63
N PHE A 42 -11.86 -7.22 -5.57
CA PHE A 42 -12.03 -8.67 -5.45
C PHE A 42 -11.30 -9.23 -4.23
N GLY A 43 -10.05 -8.81 -3.99
CA GLY A 43 -9.25 -9.18 -2.83
C GLY A 43 -9.89 -8.81 -1.51
N ILE A 44 -10.44 -7.59 -1.39
CA ILE A 44 -11.18 -7.13 -0.21
C ILE A 44 -12.44 -7.97 0.00
N THR A 45 -13.16 -8.29 -1.08
CA THR A 45 -14.37 -9.13 -1.00
C THR A 45 -14.04 -10.52 -0.48
N LEU A 46 -12.91 -11.09 -0.90
CA LEU A 46 -12.43 -12.38 -0.41
C LEU A 46 -11.90 -12.30 1.02
N ALA A 47 -11.22 -11.21 1.36
CA ALA A 47 -10.68 -10.95 2.69
C ALA A 47 -11.76 -10.73 3.76
N ALA A 48 -12.93 -10.22 3.36
CA ALA A 48 -14.08 -10.03 4.23
C ALA A 48 -14.82 -11.33 4.59
N LYS A 49 -14.41 -12.49 4.05
CA LYS A 49 -14.99 -13.78 4.45
C LYS A 49 -14.67 -14.09 5.91
N PRO A 50 -15.67 -14.57 6.69
CA PRO A 50 -15.46 -14.96 8.07
C PRO A 50 -14.42 -16.10 8.20
N PRO A 51 -13.88 -16.33 9.40
CA PRO A 51 -13.04 -17.49 9.69
C PRO A 51 -13.74 -18.81 9.36
N ASP A 52 -12.94 -19.76 8.88
CA ASP A 52 -13.35 -21.15 8.61
C ASP A 52 -12.37 -22.14 9.28
N GLU A 53 -12.62 -23.45 9.12
CA GLU A 53 -11.79 -24.50 9.74
C GLU A 53 -10.32 -24.46 9.28
N ASN A 54 -10.05 -24.05 8.04
CA ASN A 54 -8.70 -23.97 7.49
C ASN A 54 -8.04 -22.60 7.76
N HIS A 55 -8.84 -21.59 8.06
CA HIS A 55 -8.43 -20.20 8.31
C HIS A 55 -9.06 -19.67 9.61
N PRO A 56 -8.61 -20.13 10.79
CA PRO A 56 -9.18 -19.75 12.08
C PRO A 56 -9.01 -18.25 12.40
N TYR A 57 -8.04 -17.58 11.78
CA TYR A 57 -7.83 -16.13 11.89
C TYR A 57 -8.52 -15.32 10.77
N GLY A 58 -9.36 -15.96 9.97
CA GLY A 58 -10.05 -15.33 8.85
C GLY A 58 -9.22 -15.19 7.58
N HIS A 59 -9.84 -14.56 6.58
CA HIS A 59 -9.30 -14.44 5.23
C HIS A 59 -8.54 -13.12 4.99
N GLY A 60 -8.29 -12.32 6.03
CA GLY A 60 -7.73 -10.97 5.92
C GLY A 60 -6.43 -10.88 5.09
N ARG A 61 -5.59 -11.92 5.09
CA ARG A 61 -4.33 -11.96 4.32
C ARG A 61 -4.53 -11.94 2.80
N PHE A 62 -5.72 -12.26 2.29
CA PHE A 62 -6.02 -12.13 0.85
C PHE A 62 -5.90 -10.69 0.36
N GLU A 63 -6.19 -9.70 1.20
CA GLU A 63 -5.94 -8.29 0.89
C GLU A 63 -4.45 -8.03 0.62
N THR A 64 -3.57 -8.48 1.53
CA THR A 64 -2.13 -8.30 1.38
C THR A 64 -1.58 -9.05 0.18
N LEU A 65 -2.05 -10.27 -0.08
CA LEU A 65 -1.63 -11.08 -1.24
C LEU A 65 -2.08 -10.47 -2.56
N THR A 66 -3.30 -9.97 -2.64
CA THR A 66 -3.78 -9.27 -3.85
C THR A 66 -3.03 -7.97 -4.08
N GLY A 67 -2.76 -7.20 -3.01
CA GLY A 67 -1.89 -6.02 -3.08
C GLY A 67 -0.49 -6.33 -3.59
N LEU A 68 0.14 -7.41 -3.11
CA LEU A 68 1.45 -7.87 -3.59
C LEU A 68 1.40 -8.23 -5.08
N GLY A 69 0.36 -8.97 -5.49
CA GLY A 69 0.11 -9.32 -6.90
C GLY A 69 -0.02 -8.09 -7.79
N VAL A 70 -0.81 -7.10 -7.36
CA VAL A 70 -0.97 -5.81 -8.06
C VAL A 70 0.35 -5.08 -8.18
N GLY A 71 1.13 -4.97 -7.11
CA GLY A 71 2.44 -4.32 -7.14
C GLY A 71 3.40 -4.96 -8.15
N MET A 72 3.41 -6.30 -8.23
CA MET A 72 4.22 -7.02 -9.23
C MET A 72 3.74 -6.76 -10.66
N ILE A 73 2.43 -6.78 -10.90
CA ILE A 73 1.84 -6.48 -12.21
C ILE A 73 2.21 -5.06 -12.66
N LEU A 74 2.10 -4.07 -11.76
CA LEU A 74 2.49 -2.69 -12.02
C LEU A 74 3.99 -2.60 -12.36
N ALA A 75 4.87 -3.25 -11.60
CA ALA A 75 6.31 -3.22 -11.86
C ALA A 75 6.66 -3.81 -13.24
N VAL A 76 6.07 -4.96 -13.59
CA VAL A 76 6.30 -5.61 -14.91
C VAL A 76 5.76 -4.74 -16.04
N MET A 77 4.59 -4.15 -15.87
CA MET A 77 3.97 -3.29 -16.88
C MET A 77 4.73 -1.97 -17.07
N GLY A 78 5.17 -1.33 -15.98
CA GLY A 78 6.06 -0.18 -16.06
C GLY A 78 7.36 -0.50 -16.80
N ALA A 79 7.97 -1.66 -16.52
CA ALA A 79 9.16 -2.12 -17.25
C ALA A 79 8.88 -2.35 -18.75
N ALA A 80 7.73 -2.93 -19.10
CA ALA A 80 7.31 -3.11 -20.48
C ALA A 80 7.07 -1.77 -21.20
N ILE A 81 6.45 -0.80 -20.54
CA ILE A 81 6.26 0.58 -21.06
C ILE A 81 7.61 1.24 -21.29
N SER A 82 8.51 1.20 -20.30
CA SER A 82 9.84 1.80 -20.40
C SER A 82 10.66 1.17 -21.53
N PHE A 83 10.69 -0.16 -21.59
CA PHE A 83 11.42 -0.89 -22.63
C PHE A 83 10.88 -0.58 -24.04
N ARG A 84 9.55 -0.62 -24.22
CA ARG A 84 8.91 -0.29 -25.49
C ARG A 84 9.15 1.17 -25.91
N SER A 85 9.19 2.09 -24.94
CA SER A 85 9.44 3.49 -25.20
C SER A 85 10.87 3.72 -25.72
N LEU A 86 11.87 3.05 -25.12
CA LEU A 86 13.27 3.12 -25.54
C LEU A 86 13.53 2.44 -26.89
N MET A 87 12.96 1.25 -27.14
CA MET A 87 13.13 0.55 -28.42
C MET A 87 12.68 1.37 -29.63
N LYS A 88 11.73 2.29 -29.42
CA LYS A 88 11.15 3.11 -30.49
C LYS A 88 11.83 4.47 -30.65
N VAL A 89 12.83 4.82 -29.83
CA VAL A 89 13.52 6.12 -29.91
C VAL A 89 14.19 6.31 -31.27
N ASP A 90 14.78 5.25 -31.81
CA ASP A 90 15.50 5.29 -33.09
C ASP A 90 14.57 5.08 -34.31
N GLU A 91 13.28 4.81 -34.10
CA GLU A 91 12.32 4.68 -35.19
C GLU A 91 11.98 6.07 -35.75
N VAL A 92 12.28 6.30 -37.03
CA VAL A 92 11.89 7.53 -37.73
C VAL A 92 10.37 7.53 -37.92
N ARG A 93 9.66 8.19 -37.00
CA ARG A 93 8.20 8.37 -37.04
C ARG A 93 7.83 9.83 -37.31
N PRO A 94 6.67 10.08 -37.94
CA PRO A 94 6.14 11.44 -38.02
C PRO A 94 5.89 11.96 -36.60
N ALA A 95 6.06 13.28 -36.42
CA ALA A 95 5.78 13.94 -35.16
C ALA A 95 4.35 13.63 -34.68
N PRO A 96 4.13 13.53 -33.36
CA PRO A 96 2.80 13.32 -32.82
C PRO A 96 1.80 14.39 -33.27
N ALA A 97 0.53 14.02 -33.42
CA ALA A 97 -0.49 14.97 -33.81
C ALA A 97 -0.90 15.89 -32.64
N LEU A 98 -1.19 17.17 -32.93
CA LEU A 98 -1.52 18.20 -31.93
C LEU A 98 -2.70 17.83 -31.02
N TYR A 99 -3.67 17.06 -31.54
CA TYR A 99 -4.84 16.64 -30.77
C TYR A 99 -4.51 15.65 -29.63
N ALA A 100 -3.29 15.10 -29.58
CA ALA A 100 -2.80 14.24 -28.50
C ALA A 100 -2.70 14.95 -27.13
N ILE A 101 -2.65 16.29 -27.13
CA ILE A 101 -2.60 17.10 -25.89
C ILE A 101 -3.91 17.00 -25.10
N TRP A 102 -5.06 17.01 -25.78
CA TRP A 102 -6.37 17.10 -25.15
C TRP A 102 -6.67 16.00 -24.12
N PRO A 103 -6.45 14.70 -24.40
CA PRO A 103 -6.74 13.67 -23.40
C PRO A 103 -5.86 13.79 -22.16
N LEU A 104 -4.61 14.27 -22.28
CA LEU A 104 -3.74 14.52 -21.11
C LEU A 104 -4.27 15.68 -20.26
N LEU A 105 -4.63 16.81 -20.89
CA LEU A 105 -5.21 17.95 -20.18
C LEU A 105 -6.51 17.57 -19.44
N VAL A 106 -7.40 16.85 -20.13
CA VAL A 106 -8.66 16.38 -19.54
C VAL A 106 -8.38 15.39 -18.40
N SER A 107 -7.43 14.47 -18.57
CA SER A 107 -7.04 13.50 -17.55
C SER A 107 -6.50 14.19 -16.30
N ILE A 108 -5.54 15.10 -16.46
CA ILE A 108 -4.93 15.86 -15.35
C ILE A 108 -5.98 16.69 -14.62
N ALA A 109 -6.83 17.43 -15.35
CA ALA A 109 -7.88 18.24 -14.73
C ALA A 109 -8.85 17.36 -13.93
N THR A 110 -9.31 16.26 -14.52
CA THR A 110 -10.24 15.33 -13.87
C THR A 110 -9.62 14.68 -12.63
N LYS A 111 -8.38 14.18 -12.74
CA LYS A 111 -7.65 13.57 -11.62
C LYS A 111 -7.36 14.57 -10.52
N THR A 112 -7.06 15.83 -10.85
CA THR A 112 -6.88 16.89 -9.85
C THR A 112 -8.15 17.14 -9.05
N ILE A 113 -9.31 17.22 -9.73
CA ILE A 113 -10.62 17.37 -9.08
C ILE A 113 -10.91 16.15 -8.19
N LEU A 114 -10.72 14.93 -8.71
CA LEU A 114 -10.94 13.70 -7.96
C LEU A 114 -10.03 13.61 -6.74
N SER A 115 -8.74 13.86 -6.89
CA SER A 115 -7.77 13.86 -5.79
C SER A 115 -8.14 14.87 -4.71
N ALA A 116 -8.55 16.08 -5.08
CA ALA A 116 -8.99 17.10 -4.13
C ALA A 116 -10.25 16.67 -3.36
N VAL A 117 -11.25 16.11 -4.05
CA VAL A 117 -12.49 15.61 -3.44
C VAL A 117 -12.18 14.43 -2.50
N LYS A 118 -11.44 13.42 -2.96
CA LYS A 118 -11.04 12.26 -2.16
C LYS A 118 -10.22 12.68 -0.94
N SER A 119 -9.28 13.62 -1.09
CA SER A 119 -8.48 14.13 0.02
C SER A 119 -9.31 14.92 1.04
N HIS A 120 -10.30 15.69 0.58
CA HIS A 120 -11.24 16.40 1.46
C HIS A 120 -12.09 15.42 2.28
N TYR A 121 -12.79 14.51 1.61
CA TYR A 121 -13.65 13.55 2.29
C TYR A 121 -12.83 12.54 3.11
N GLY A 122 -11.69 12.07 2.61
CA GLY A 122 -10.81 11.14 3.32
C GLY A 122 -10.35 11.65 4.68
N ARG A 123 -10.09 12.97 4.80
CA ARG A 123 -9.83 13.61 6.09
C ARG A 123 -11.09 13.76 6.94
N LYS A 124 -12.22 14.14 6.33
CA LYS A 124 -13.49 14.37 7.04
C LYS A 124 -14.07 13.10 7.67
N ILE A 125 -13.90 11.95 7.02
CA ILE A 125 -14.41 10.65 7.49
C ILE A 125 -13.31 9.74 8.04
N HIS A 126 -12.09 10.25 8.25
CA HIS A 126 -10.93 9.49 8.74
C HIS A 126 -10.68 8.18 7.96
N SER A 127 -10.88 8.20 6.64
CA SER A 127 -10.71 7.02 5.78
C SER A 127 -9.31 6.99 5.18
N GLU A 128 -8.44 6.15 5.75
CA GLU A 128 -7.09 5.91 5.21
C GLU A 128 -7.14 5.34 3.79
N ALA A 129 -8.13 4.50 3.48
CA ALA A 129 -8.35 3.99 2.13
C ALA A 129 -8.63 5.11 1.11
N LEU A 130 -9.49 6.08 1.46
CA LEU A 130 -9.81 7.21 0.58
C LEU A 130 -8.64 8.19 0.44
N ARG A 131 -7.83 8.35 1.49
CA ARG A 131 -6.59 9.13 1.46
C ARG A 131 -5.53 8.48 0.57
N ALA A 132 -5.38 7.16 0.66
CA ALA A 132 -4.46 6.40 -0.21
C ALA A 132 -4.87 6.51 -1.68
N ASP A 133 -6.18 6.40 -1.99
CA ASP A 133 -6.71 6.57 -3.34
C ASP A 133 -6.49 8.01 -3.89
N ALA A 134 -6.58 9.04 -3.04
CA ALA A 134 -6.24 10.42 -3.41
C ALA A 134 -4.73 10.60 -3.71
N ALA A 135 -3.87 9.89 -2.96
CA ALA A 135 -2.43 9.89 -3.17
C ALA A 135 -2.06 9.16 -4.47
N ASN A 136 -2.77 8.07 -4.83
CA ASN A 136 -2.62 7.41 -6.12
C ASN A 136 -2.96 8.37 -7.26
N ASP A 137 -4.12 9.03 -7.21
CA ASP A 137 -4.48 10.05 -8.21
C ASP A 137 -3.42 11.16 -8.35
N SER A 138 -2.66 11.46 -7.29
CA SER A 138 -1.57 12.45 -7.34
C SER A 138 -0.36 11.94 -8.13
N VAL A 139 -0.07 10.64 -8.08
CA VAL A 139 0.95 10.00 -8.92
C VAL A 139 0.51 10.03 -10.38
N ASP A 140 -0.77 9.81 -10.66
CA ASP A 140 -1.32 9.84 -12.03
C ASP A 140 -1.32 11.26 -12.63
N ILE A 141 -1.48 12.28 -11.77
CA ILE A 141 -1.30 13.68 -12.18
C ILE A 141 0.17 13.94 -12.53
N LEU A 142 1.11 13.38 -11.76
CA LEU A 142 2.54 13.54 -11.99
C LEU A 142 2.97 12.86 -13.30
N SER A 143 2.58 11.59 -13.52
CA SER A 143 2.84 10.85 -14.76
C SER A 143 2.23 11.55 -15.97
N GLY A 144 0.97 11.98 -15.87
CA GLY A 144 0.28 12.73 -16.93
C GLY A 144 0.95 14.07 -17.23
N SER A 145 1.45 14.77 -16.22
CA SER A 145 2.19 16.02 -16.40
C SER A 145 3.53 15.80 -17.09
N VAL A 146 4.24 14.71 -16.75
CA VAL A 146 5.47 14.31 -17.45
C VAL A 146 5.18 14.03 -18.92
N ALA A 147 4.14 13.26 -19.23
CA ALA A 147 3.72 12.99 -20.61
C ALA A 147 3.36 14.28 -21.36
N LEU A 148 2.63 15.20 -20.71
CA LEU A 148 2.21 16.47 -21.30
C LEU A 148 3.40 17.36 -21.64
N VAL A 149 4.38 17.46 -20.73
CA VAL A 149 5.60 18.23 -20.96
C VAL A 149 6.42 17.63 -22.10
N ALA A 150 6.60 16.31 -22.12
CA ALA A 150 7.33 15.61 -23.18
C ALA A 150 6.68 15.77 -24.56
N LEU A 151 5.37 15.59 -24.65
CA LEU A 151 4.59 15.82 -25.86
C LEU A 151 4.66 17.31 -26.28
N GLY A 152 4.52 18.23 -25.32
CA GLY A 152 4.60 19.66 -25.57
C GLY A 152 5.94 20.09 -26.16
N MET A 153 7.07 19.57 -25.64
CA MET A 153 8.40 19.80 -26.22
C MET A 153 8.50 19.26 -27.66
N THR A 154 7.97 18.06 -27.88
CA THR A 154 7.96 17.41 -29.20
C THR A 154 7.16 18.22 -30.22
N LEU A 155 6.02 18.80 -29.81
CA LEU A 155 5.17 19.61 -30.67
C LEU A 155 5.70 21.03 -30.90
N TYR A 156 6.46 21.57 -29.95
CA TYR A 156 7.05 22.91 -30.05
C TYR A 156 8.13 22.99 -31.15
N ASP A 157 9.04 22.02 -31.18
CA ASP A 157 10.05 21.91 -32.24
C ASP A 157 10.33 20.43 -32.54
N PRO A 158 9.56 19.83 -33.47
CA PRO A 158 9.74 18.43 -33.84
C PRO A 158 11.12 18.12 -34.42
N SER A 159 11.82 19.11 -34.99
CA SER A 159 13.14 18.88 -35.60
C SER A 159 14.22 18.62 -34.55
N ARG A 160 14.05 19.20 -33.35
CA ARG A 160 15.01 19.11 -32.25
C ARG A 160 14.58 18.13 -31.16
N PHE A 161 13.27 17.99 -30.93
CA PHE A 161 12.73 17.27 -29.77
C PHE A 161 11.86 16.06 -30.15
N LEU A 162 12.01 15.49 -31.35
CA LEU A 162 11.23 14.31 -31.76
C LEU A 162 11.29 13.15 -30.75
N ALA A 163 12.46 12.92 -30.16
CA ALA A 163 12.68 11.86 -29.16
C ALA A 163 12.08 12.18 -27.78
N ALA A 164 11.68 13.43 -27.49
CA ALA A 164 11.20 13.82 -26.17
C ALA A 164 9.92 13.05 -25.78
N ASP A 165 9.02 12.80 -26.71
CA ASP A 165 7.82 11.98 -26.50
C ASP A 165 8.14 10.53 -26.08
N HIS A 166 9.18 9.92 -26.68
CA HIS A 166 9.66 8.59 -26.29
C HIS A 166 10.28 8.60 -24.88
N TYR A 167 11.09 9.62 -24.56
CA TYR A 167 11.62 9.77 -23.20
C TYR A 167 10.52 10.06 -22.17
N GLY A 168 9.46 10.77 -22.56
CA GLY A 168 8.25 10.95 -21.75
C GLY A 168 7.59 9.63 -21.40
N GLY A 169 7.34 8.77 -22.40
CA GLY A 169 6.81 7.43 -22.17
C GLY A 169 7.72 6.55 -21.31
N PHE A 170 9.04 6.66 -21.50
CA PHE A 170 10.02 5.98 -20.66
C PHE A 170 9.94 6.42 -19.20
N LEU A 171 9.86 7.73 -18.94
CA LEU A 171 9.79 8.31 -17.61
C LEU A 171 8.46 7.99 -16.91
N VAL A 172 7.34 8.00 -17.65
CA VAL A 172 6.05 7.47 -17.15
C VAL A 172 6.21 6.01 -16.70
N GLY A 173 6.83 5.17 -17.52
CA GLY A 173 7.12 3.78 -17.15
C GLY A 173 7.96 3.66 -15.87
N LEU A 174 8.98 4.51 -15.67
CA LEU A 174 9.78 4.52 -14.44
C LEU A 174 8.96 4.89 -13.20
N ILE A 175 8.04 5.85 -13.32
CA ILE A 175 7.12 6.22 -12.24
C ILE A 175 6.26 5.01 -11.85
N VAL A 176 5.71 4.30 -12.83
CA VAL A 176 4.90 3.09 -12.61
C VAL A 176 5.73 1.96 -11.97
N ILE A 177 6.98 1.76 -12.40
CA ILE A 177 7.88 0.78 -11.77
C ILE A 177 8.10 1.12 -10.30
N PHE A 178 8.43 2.38 -10.00
CA PHE A 178 8.67 2.81 -8.62
C PHE A 178 7.43 2.62 -7.74
N LEU A 179 6.24 2.96 -8.26
CA LEU A 179 4.98 2.73 -7.56
C LEU A 179 4.75 1.24 -7.30
N GLY A 180 4.91 0.40 -8.33
CA GLY A 180 4.78 -1.06 -8.21
C GLY A 180 5.74 -1.66 -7.18
N LEU A 181 7.03 -1.29 -7.22
CA LEU A 181 8.03 -1.75 -6.26
C LEU A 181 7.76 -1.28 -4.84
N ARG A 182 7.24 -0.05 -4.67
CA ARG A 182 6.81 0.44 -3.36
C ARG A 182 5.65 -0.38 -2.82
N VAL A 183 4.63 -0.68 -3.62
CA VAL A 183 3.51 -1.54 -3.21
C VAL A 183 4.00 -2.93 -2.85
N VAL A 184 4.90 -3.52 -3.64
CA VAL A 184 5.52 -4.83 -3.33
C VAL A 184 6.25 -4.78 -1.99
N ARG A 185 7.06 -3.75 -1.74
CA ARG A 185 7.76 -3.59 -0.46
C ARG A 185 6.77 -3.50 0.70
N ASP A 186 5.80 -2.58 0.62
CA ASP A 186 4.88 -2.29 1.72
C ASP A 186 4.01 -3.52 2.06
N THR A 187 3.55 -4.25 1.04
CA THR A 187 2.79 -5.51 1.22
C THR A 187 3.67 -6.64 1.72
N SER A 188 4.92 -6.75 1.27
CA SER A 188 5.88 -7.74 1.80
C SER A 188 6.19 -7.49 3.28
N MET A 189 6.34 -6.23 3.69
CA MET A 189 6.51 -5.88 5.11
C MET A 189 5.28 -6.30 5.94
N GLN A 190 4.07 -6.14 5.42
CA GLN A 190 2.86 -6.63 6.08
C GLN A 190 2.82 -8.17 6.20
N LEU A 191 3.31 -8.90 5.18
CA LEU A 191 3.44 -10.36 5.25
C LEU A 191 4.47 -10.83 6.28
N MET A 192 5.49 -10.01 6.57
CA MET A 192 6.50 -10.26 7.60
C MET A 192 6.07 -9.83 9.01
N ASP A 193 4.78 -9.55 9.22
CA ASP A 193 4.23 -9.15 10.53
C ASP A 193 4.93 -7.93 11.14
N THR A 194 5.14 -6.91 10.31
CA THR A 194 5.70 -5.62 10.76
C THR A 194 4.83 -5.00 11.87
N MET A 195 5.50 -4.53 12.91
CA MET A 195 4.86 -3.83 14.03
C MET A 195 4.10 -2.58 13.57
N PRO A 196 3.00 -2.23 14.27
CA PRO A 196 2.41 -0.92 14.16
C PRO A 196 3.38 0.19 14.58
N ASP A 197 3.01 1.43 14.28
CA ASP A 197 3.73 2.60 14.77
C ASP A 197 3.65 2.72 16.31
N GLU A 198 4.60 3.48 16.88
CA GLU A 198 4.73 3.65 18.32
C GLU A 198 3.49 4.27 18.98
N GLU A 199 2.73 5.13 18.29
CA GLU A 199 1.51 5.71 18.86
C GLU A 199 0.43 4.63 19.00
N THR A 200 0.22 3.82 17.96
CA THR A 200 -0.69 2.68 17.97
C THR A 200 -0.31 1.69 19.08
N MET A 201 0.98 1.36 19.21
CA MET A 201 1.47 0.48 20.27
C MET A 201 1.31 1.08 21.66
N ARG A 202 1.53 2.39 21.82
CA ARG A 202 1.32 3.08 23.10
C ARG A 202 -0.14 3.03 23.54
N ARG A 203 -1.09 3.24 22.62
CA ARG A 203 -2.53 3.15 22.93
C ARG A 203 -2.92 1.76 23.45
N ILE A 204 -2.40 0.68 22.86
CA ILE A 204 -2.65 -0.69 23.36
C ILE A 204 -2.17 -0.83 24.81
N ARG A 205 -0.95 -0.35 25.11
CA ARG A 205 -0.38 -0.43 26.46
C ARG A 205 -1.14 0.40 27.48
N GLU A 206 -1.55 1.62 27.12
CA GLU A 206 -2.34 2.51 27.96
C GLU A 206 -3.69 1.88 28.33
N VAL A 207 -4.40 1.31 27.35
CA VAL A 207 -5.68 0.64 27.60
C VAL A 207 -5.50 -0.60 28.48
N ALA A 208 -4.47 -1.41 28.21
CA ALA A 208 -4.16 -2.59 29.01
C ALA A 208 -3.84 -2.24 30.48
N GLN A 209 -3.01 -1.22 30.72
CA GLN A 209 -2.63 -0.77 32.07
C GLN A 209 -3.75 -0.03 32.81
N SER A 210 -4.85 0.33 32.12
CA SER A 210 -6.02 0.91 32.78
C SER A 210 -6.82 -0.10 33.62
N VAL A 211 -6.55 -1.40 33.48
CA VAL A 211 -7.25 -2.47 34.20
C VAL A 211 -6.62 -2.67 35.59
N PRO A 212 -7.42 -2.64 36.67
CA PRO A 212 -6.90 -2.92 38.02
C PRO A 212 -6.23 -4.30 38.10
N GLY A 213 -5.01 -4.33 38.64
CA GLY A 213 -4.20 -5.55 38.74
C GLY A 213 -3.25 -5.81 37.56
N ALA A 214 -3.35 -5.04 36.48
CA ALA A 214 -2.34 -4.97 35.42
C ALA A 214 -1.16 -4.11 35.88
N LEU A 215 -0.10 -4.73 36.43
CA LEU A 215 1.00 -4.01 37.07
C LEU A 215 2.03 -3.50 36.05
N ALA A 216 2.38 -4.32 35.07
CA ALA A 216 3.28 -3.95 33.98
C ALA A 216 3.01 -4.76 32.72
N ILE A 217 3.65 -4.35 31.62
CA ILE A 217 3.62 -5.05 30.34
C ILE A 217 5.07 -5.28 29.93
N GLU A 218 5.53 -6.52 30.04
CA GLU A 218 6.89 -6.92 29.64
C GLU A 218 7.02 -6.84 28.11
N LYS A 219 6.02 -7.39 27.41
CA LYS A 219 6.03 -7.57 25.96
C LYS A 219 4.67 -7.24 25.37
N CYS A 220 4.67 -6.50 24.27
CA CYS A 220 3.47 -6.18 23.51
C CYS A 220 3.81 -6.22 22.04
N PHE A 221 3.36 -7.26 21.34
CA PHE A 221 3.54 -7.45 19.92
C PHE A 221 2.19 -7.34 19.21
N ALA A 222 2.18 -6.80 18.01
CA ALA A 222 0.96 -6.70 17.22
C ALA A 222 1.28 -6.99 15.75
N ARG A 223 0.41 -7.77 15.10
CA ARG A 223 0.51 -8.10 13.67
C ARG A 223 -0.79 -7.80 12.97
N LYS A 224 -0.71 -7.33 11.73
CA LYS A 224 -1.88 -6.97 10.93
C LYS A 224 -2.41 -8.18 10.16
N THR A 225 -3.72 -8.42 10.25
CA THR A 225 -4.44 -9.40 9.43
C THR A 225 -5.65 -8.71 8.82
N GLY A 226 -5.61 -8.44 7.51
CA GLY A 226 -6.63 -7.61 6.85
C GLY A 226 -6.64 -6.20 7.44
N PHE A 227 -7.81 -5.70 7.83
CA PHE A 227 -7.98 -4.35 8.38
C PHE A 227 -7.71 -4.23 9.88
N GLN A 228 -7.49 -5.32 10.60
CA GLN A 228 -7.37 -5.33 12.06
C GLN A 228 -6.04 -5.93 12.53
N TYR A 229 -5.69 -5.64 13.78
CA TYR A 229 -4.51 -6.17 14.44
C TYR A 229 -4.85 -7.32 15.38
N HIS A 230 -3.97 -8.32 15.42
CA HIS A 230 -3.91 -9.34 16.47
C HIS A 230 -2.74 -9.00 17.38
N VAL A 231 -3.00 -8.96 18.69
CA VAL A 231 -2.03 -8.51 19.69
C VAL A 231 -1.62 -9.68 20.57
N ASP A 232 -0.32 -9.87 20.77
CA ASP A 232 0.25 -10.79 21.74
C ASP A 232 0.85 -9.96 22.89
N LEU A 233 0.28 -10.09 24.10
CA LEU A 233 0.60 -9.29 25.27
C LEU A 233 1.12 -10.17 26.41
N HIS A 234 2.25 -9.80 27.01
CA HIS A 234 2.70 -10.35 28.29
C HIS A 234 2.34 -9.35 29.39
N LEU A 235 1.44 -9.75 30.27
CA LEU A 235 0.88 -8.94 31.34
C LEU A 235 1.45 -9.39 32.68
N GLU A 236 2.10 -8.48 33.39
CA GLU A 236 2.60 -8.73 34.73
C GLU A 236 1.51 -8.45 35.78
N VAL A 237 1.27 -9.42 36.66
CA VAL A 237 0.31 -9.33 37.78
C VAL A 237 0.96 -9.75 39.10
N ALA A 238 0.27 -9.54 40.22
CA ALA A 238 0.80 -9.92 41.53
C ALA A 238 1.09 -11.44 41.61
N PRO A 239 2.30 -11.88 42.04
CA PRO A 239 2.70 -13.28 42.03
C PRO A 239 1.85 -14.21 42.90
N GLU A 240 1.17 -13.67 43.91
CA GLU A 240 0.39 -14.43 44.89
C GLU A 240 -1.02 -14.77 44.39
N LEU A 241 -1.43 -14.24 43.24
CA LEU A 241 -2.74 -14.49 42.66
C LEU A 241 -2.89 -15.95 42.22
N SER A 242 -4.06 -16.51 42.45
CA SER A 242 -4.42 -17.79 41.86
C SER A 242 -4.54 -17.67 40.33
N VAL A 243 -4.39 -18.80 39.63
CA VAL A 243 -4.58 -18.88 38.17
C VAL A 243 -5.95 -18.33 37.74
N ARG A 244 -6.97 -18.47 38.59
CA ARG A 244 -8.30 -17.94 38.33
C ARG A 244 -8.32 -16.41 38.36
N GLU A 245 -7.79 -15.81 39.43
CA GLU A 245 -7.76 -14.36 39.60
C GLU A 245 -6.91 -13.70 38.51
N SER A 246 -5.76 -14.29 38.19
CA SER A 246 -4.93 -13.77 37.11
C SER A 246 -5.57 -13.92 35.73
N HIS A 247 -6.31 -15.00 35.49
CA HIS A 247 -7.09 -15.19 34.26
C HIS A 247 -8.23 -14.18 34.13
N GLU A 248 -8.88 -13.81 35.23
CA GLU A 248 -9.92 -12.77 35.26
C GLU A 248 -9.34 -11.40 34.87
N ILE A 249 -8.18 -11.01 35.42
CA ILE A 249 -7.48 -9.77 35.03
C ILE A 249 -7.10 -9.80 33.53
N ALA A 250 -6.49 -10.90 33.06
CA ALA A 250 -6.11 -11.06 31.66
C ALA A 250 -7.32 -10.99 30.71
N THR A 251 -8.46 -11.56 31.12
CA THR A 251 -9.72 -11.50 30.37
C THR A 251 -10.26 -10.08 30.31
N GLU A 252 -10.24 -9.35 31.42
CA GLU A 252 -10.67 -7.94 31.46
C GLU A 252 -9.78 -7.06 30.57
N VAL A 253 -8.45 -7.27 30.58
CA VAL A 253 -7.52 -6.58 29.66
C VAL A 253 -7.88 -6.86 28.20
N ARG A 254 -8.11 -8.13 27.83
CA ARG A 254 -8.51 -8.50 26.47
C ARG A 254 -9.82 -7.82 26.07
N VAL A 255 -10.84 -7.85 26.93
CA VAL A 255 -12.15 -7.22 26.65
C VAL A 255 -11.99 -5.71 26.48
N ARG A 256 -11.28 -5.05 27.41
CA ARG A 256 -11.11 -3.59 27.40
C ARG A 256 -10.40 -3.09 26.15
N ILE A 257 -9.36 -3.79 25.71
CA ILE A 257 -8.65 -3.45 24.47
C ILE A 257 -9.61 -3.53 23.27
N LYS A 258 -10.39 -4.62 23.16
CA LYS A 258 -11.30 -4.82 22.02
C LYS A 258 -12.47 -3.83 22.01
N GLU A 259 -12.92 -3.38 23.18
CA GLU A 259 -14.00 -2.39 23.29
C GLU A 259 -13.54 -0.96 22.97
N GLN A 260 -12.33 -0.59 23.38
CA GLN A 260 -11.80 0.77 23.16
C GLN A 260 -11.07 0.94 21.83
N LEU A 261 -10.52 -0.14 21.27
CA LEU A 261 -9.72 -0.15 20.05
C LEU A 261 -10.39 -1.08 19.02
N ASP A 262 -11.35 -0.53 18.27
CA ASP A 262 -12.13 -1.23 17.23
C ASP A 262 -11.28 -1.85 16.09
N TRP A 263 -10.09 -1.32 15.89
CA TRP A 263 -9.08 -1.83 14.96
C TRP A 263 -8.28 -3.04 15.50
N VAL A 264 -8.53 -3.51 16.72
CA VAL A 264 -7.96 -4.74 17.29
C VAL A 264 -8.98 -5.89 17.17
N ALA A 265 -8.64 -6.92 16.39
CA ALA A 265 -9.50 -8.09 16.22
C ALA A 265 -9.50 -8.98 17.47
N ASP A 266 -8.31 -9.25 18.00
CA ASP A 266 -8.16 -10.09 19.19
C ASP A 266 -6.83 -9.85 19.92
N VAL A 267 -6.81 -10.23 21.19
CA VAL A 267 -5.63 -10.12 22.07
C VAL A 267 -5.39 -11.47 22.75
N LEU A 268 -4.19 -12.02 22.60
CA LEU A 268 -3.68 -13.11 23.40
C LEU A 268 -2.91 -12.54 24.58
N VAL A 269 -3.37 -12.79 25.80
CA VAL A 269 -2.73 -12.30 27.03
C VAL A 269 -2.06 -13.47 27.74
N HIS A 270 -0.74 -13.45 27.80
CA HIS A 270 0.07 -14.32 28.65
C HIS A 270 0.32 -13.60 29.98
N VAL A 271 0.10 -14.29 31.10
CA VAL A 271 0.31 -13.72 32.43
C VAL A 271 1.69 -14.08 32.94
N GLU A 272 2.40 -13.09 33.48
CA GLU A 272 3.69 -13.23 34.13
C GLU A 272 3.65 -12.66 35.57
N PRO A 273 4.47 -13.18 36.49
CA PRO A 273 4.59 -12.63 37.84
C PRO A 273 5.40 -11.33 37.84
N TYR A 274 4.84 -10.27 38.43
CA TYR A 274 5.49 -8.97 38.53
C TYR A 274 6.79 -9.03 39.35
N GLY A 275 7.84 -8.40 38.83
CA GLY A 275 9.11 -8.25 39.54
C GLY A 275 9.95 -9.53 39.64
N VAL A 276 9.60 -10.59 38.90
CA VAL A 276 10.42 -11.79 38.78
C VAL A 276 11.14 -11.74 37.43
N GLU A 277 12.48 -11.71 37.43
CA GLU A 277 13.23 -11.85 36.17
C GLU A 277 12.90 -13.21 35.54
N THR A 278 12.37 -13.17 34.32
CA THR A 278 12.14 -14.33 33.48
C THR A 278 13.49 -14.95 33.11
N VAL A 279 13.90 -16.00 33.83
CA VAL A 279 15.13 -16.75 33.51
C VAL A 279 14.88 -17.62 32.29
N TRP A 280 14.96 -17.04 31.10
CA TRP A 280 15.12 -17.81 29.88
C TRP A 280 16.57 -18.32 29.82
N PRO A 281 16.83 -19.63 29.58
CA PRO A 281 18.20 -20.08 29.33
C PRO A 281 18.74 -19.27 28.14
N PRO A 282 19.95 -18.67 28.23
CA PRO A 282 20.45 -17.77 27.20
C PRO A 282 20.34 -18.44 25.82
N ALA A 283 19.80 -17.72 24.84
CA ALA A 283 19.74 -18.21 23.46
C ALA A 283 21.13 -18.71 23.05
N PRO A 284 21.24 -19.86 22.36
CA PRO A 284 22.53 -20.33 21.87
C PRO A 284 23.19 -19.20 21.06
N ALA A 285 24.44 -18.88 21.39
CA ALA A 285 25.16 -17.75 20.83
C ALA A 285 24.99 -17.71 19.31
N SER A 286 24.52 -16.58 18.79
CA SER A 286 24.40 -16.37 17.35
C SER A 286 25.77 -16.64 16.72
N PRO A 287 25.86 -17.42 15.62
CA PRO A 287 27.13 -17.58 14.93
C PRO A 287 27.68 -16.20 14.57
N PRO A 288 28.99 -15.96 14.74
CA PRO A 288 29.57 -14.64 14.52
C PRO A 288 29.17 -14.13 13.14
N SER A 289 28.67 -12.89 13.10
CA SER A 289 28.31 -12.26 11.84
C SER A 289 29.54 -12.30 10.95
N GLN A 290 29.44 -13.06 9.85
CA GLN A 290 30.41 -12.96 8.77
C GLN A 290 30.20 -11.57 8.17
N LYS A 291 30.87 -10.57 8.75
CA LYS A 291 31.25 -9.36 8.02
C LYS A 291 32.11 -9.87 6.88
N THR A 292 31.49 -10.02 5.71
CA THR A 292 32.17 -10.20 4.44
C THR A 292 33.14 -9.04 4.27
N ALA A 293 34.41 -9.32 4.56
CA ALA A 293 35.51 -8.61 3.95
C ALA A 293 35.51 -9.01 2.46
N ARG A 294 35.01 -8.12 1.61
CA ARG A 294 35.43 -7.91 0.22
C ARG A 294 34.67 -6.74 -0.38
#